data_AF-A0A0N0AVH7-F1
#
_entry.id   AF-A0A0N0AVH7-F1
#
_cell.length_a   1.000
_cell.length_b   1.000
_cell.length_c   1.000
_cell.angle_alpha   90.00
_cell.angle_beta   90.00
_cell.angle_gamma   90.00
#
_symmetry.space_group_name_H-M   'P 1'
#
loop_
_entity.id
_entity.type
_entity.pdbx_description
1 polymer ?
#
loop_
_entity_poly.entity_id
_entity_poly.type
_entity_poly.pdbx_seq_one_letter_code
_entity_poly.pdbx_strand_id
1 'polypeptide(L)' 'MVVVGAGPVGLGAAAHLLGRGLRPLVLEAGPQAGAAGAQGRHGGLFSQWSELVDPAARRLLEPTGWRAPDPDGYPT' A
#
# COMPACT_ATOMS: atom_id res chain seq x y z
N MET A 1 -11.69 12.93 2.13
CA MET A 1 -10.62 12.73 1.13
C MET A 1 -10.57 11.25 0.77
N VAL A 2 -10.42 10.92 -0.51
CA VAL A 2 -10.45 9.53 -0.99
C VAL A 2 -9.11 9.22 -1.66
N VAL A 3 -8.51 8.10 -1.29
CA VAL A 3 -7.32 7.53 -1.93
C VAL A 3 -7.78 6.30 -2.71
N VAL A 4 -7.50 6.28 -4.01
CA VAL A 4 -7.81 5.16 -4.89
C VAL A 4 -6.53 4.39 -5.15
N GLY A 5 -6.52 3.11 -4.81
CA GLY A 5 -5.35 2.26 -4.71
C GLY A 5 -4.84 2.17 -3.27
N ALA A 6 -4.97 1.01 -2.63
CA ALA A 6 -4.23 0.62 -1.43
C ALA A 6 -2.86 0.02 -1.77
N GLY A 7 -2.26 0.46 -2.87
CA GLY A 7 -0.86 0.20 -3.15
C GLY A 7 0.04 0.95 -2.16
N PRO A 8 1.36 0.72 -2.24
CA PRO A 8 2.30 1.27 -1.28
C PRO A 8 2.30 2.81 -1.22
N VAL A 9 2.19 3.46 -2.38
CA VAL A 9 2.04 4.92 -2.50
C VAL A 9 0.71 5.41 -1.92
N GLY A 10 -0.40 4.72 -2.19
CA GLY A 10 -1.72 5.13 -1.73
C GLY A 10 -1.87 4.97 -0.21
N LEU A 11 -1.33 3.90 0.35
CA LEU A 11 -1.29 3.73 1.80
C LEU A 11 -0.38 4.76 2.47
N GLY A 12 0.78 5.08 1.88
CA GLY A 12 1.64 6.16 2.38
C GLY A 12 0.91 7.50 2.38
N ALA A 13 0.19 7.82 1.31
CA ALA A 13 -0.67 9.02 1.26
C ALA A 13 -1.74 9.00 2.37
N ALA A 14 -2.42 7.87 2.58
CA ALA A 14 -3.41 7.74 3.66
C ALA A 14 -2.79 7.93 5.05
N ALA A 15 -1.60 7.38 5.29
CA ALA A 15 -0.88 7.52 6.54
C ALA A 15 -0.47 8.97 6.82
N HIS A 16 0.03 9.67 5.80
CA HIS A 16 0.36 11.10 5.92
C HIS A 16 -0.87 11.97 6.19
N LEU A 17 -2.02 11.63 5.61
CA LEU A 17 -3.28 12.35 5.84
C LEU A 17 -3.80 12.11 7.26
N LEU A 18 -3.71 10.87 7.76
CA LEU A 18 -4.03 10.53 9.15
C LEU A 18 -3.13 11.29 10.13
N GLY A 19 -1.82 11.39 9.85
CA GLY A 19 -0.89 12.19 10.65
C GLY A 19 -1.22 13.69 10.69
N ARG A 20 -2.00 14.19 9.71
CA ARG A 20 -2.50 15.57 9.67
C ARG A 20 -3.89 15.72 10.28
N GLY A 21 -4.42 14.69 10.95
CA GLY A 21 -5.76 14.71 11.56
C GLY A 21 -6.92 14.52 10.57
N LEU A 22 -6.62 14.19 9.31
CA LEU A 22 -7.64 13.90 8.29
C LEU A 22 -8.03 12.42 8.34
N ARG A 23 -9.28 12.10 8.01
CA ARG A 23 -9.76 10.71 7.89
C ARG A 23 -9.95 10.35 6.41
N PRO A 24 -8.93 9.80 5.74
CA PRO A 24 -9.05 9.37 4.35
C PRO A 24 -9.80 8.03 4.25
N LEU A 25 -10.57 7.88 3.17
CA LEU A 25 -11.11 6.59 2.74
C LEU A 25 -10.20 6.01 1.67
N VAL A 26 -9.68 4.79 1.87
CA VAL A 26 -8.86 4.07 0.89
C VAL A 26 -9.72 3.04 0.17
N LEU A 27 -9.74 3.07 -1.15
CA LEU A 27 -10.45 2.12 -2.01
C LEU A 27 -9.43 1.32 -2.82
N GLU A 28 -9.49 -0.01 -2.79
CA GLU A 28 -8.60 -0.90 -3.54
C GLU A 28 -9.42 -1.78 -4.50
N ALA A 29 -8.88 -2.01 -5.69
CA ALA A 29 -9.56 -2.82 -6.71
C ALA A 29 -9.52 -4.32 -6.42
N GLY A 30 -8.48 -4.79 -5.73
CA GLY A 30 -8.33 -6.20 -5.35
C GLY A 30 -8.75 -6.53 -3.92
N PRO A 31 -8.73 -7.82 -3.57
CA PRO A 31 -9.29 -8.32 -2.31
C PRO A 31 -8.48 -7.94 -1.06
N GLN A 32 -7.27 -7.41 -1.25
CA GLN A 32 -6.35 -7.03 -0.18
C GLN A 32 -5.57 -5.77 -0.57
N ALA A 33 -5.12 -5.01 0.44
CA ALA A 33 -4.26 -3.87 0.20
C ALA A 33 -2.96 -4.31 -0.51
N GLY A 34 -2.58 -3.58 -1.56
CA GLY A 34 -1.44 -3.89 -2.42
C GLY A 34 -1.75 -4.81 -3.60
N ALA A 35 -3.01 -5.24 -3.79
CA ALA A 35 -3.38 -6.16 -4.86
C ALA A 35 -3.09 -5.62 -6.28
N ALA A 36 -3.23 -4.33 -6.52
CA ALA A 36 -2.90 -3.71 -7.81
C ALA A 36 -1.39 -3.71 -8.12
N GLY A 37 -0.51 -3.81 -7.12
CA GLY A 37 0.92 -3.99 -7.33
C GLY A 37 1.27 -5.42 -7.77
N ALA A 38 0.47 -6.40 -7.33
CA ALA A 38 0.59 -7.82 -7.67
C ALA A 38 -0.11 -8.20 -9.00
N GLN A 39 -0.47 -7.21 -9.83
CA GLN A 39 -1.04 -7.46 -11.15
C GLN A 39 -0.32 -6.59 -12.18
N GLY A 40 0.80 -7.12 -12.67
CA GLY A 40 1.53 -6.75 -13.88
C GLY A 40 1.16 -5.43 -14.58
N ARG A 41 1.94 -4.38 -14.31
CA ARG A 41 2.16 -3.32 -15.31
C ARG A 41 3.21 -3.82 -16.30
N HIS A 42 3.05 -3.47 -17.58
CA HIS A 42 3.93 -3.86 -18.70
C HIS A 42 5.38 -3.36 -18.52
N GLY A 43 6.13 -4.03 -17.65
CA GLY A 43 7.39 -3.58 -17.06
C GLY A 43 7.24 -3.57 -15.55
N GLY A 44 7.63 -4.65 -14.90
CA GLY A 44 7.53 -4.82 -13.45
C GLY A 44 8.14 -3.63 -12.70
N LEU A 45 7.62 -3.36 -11.51
CA LEU A 45 8.30 -2.48 -10.57
C LEU A 45 9.65 -3.14 -10.23
N PHE A 46 10.76 -2.49 -10.60
CA PHE A 46 12.11 -2.96 -10.30
C PHE A 46 12.49 -2.80 -8.82
N SER A 47 11.59 -2.27 -8.01
CA SER A 47 11.76 -2.05 -6.58
C SER A 47 11.13 -3.16 -5.77
N GLN A 48 11.81 -3.56 -4.71
CA GLN A 48 11.31 -4.54 -3.75
C GLN A 48 10.10 -3.98 -2.99
N TRP A 49 9.24 -4.85 -2.45
CA TRP A 49 8.12 -4.40 -1.61
C TRP A 49 8.59 -3.57 -0.40
N SER A 50 9.77 -3.86 0.15
CA SER A 50 10.40 -3.07 1.22
C SER A 50 10.64 -1.60 0.86
N GLU A 51 10.97 -1.32 -0.40
CA GLU A 51 11.20 0.03 -0.92
C GLU A 51 9.90 0.75 -1.27
N LEU A 52 8.83 -0.01 -1.49
CA LEU A 52 7.54 0.54 -1.88
C LEU A 52 6.67 0.85 -0.66
N VAL A 53 6.65 -0.03 0.34
CA VAL A 53 5.76 0.07 1.51
C VAL A 53 6.25 1.18 2.45
N ASP A 54 5.46 2.25 2.52
CA ASP A 54 5.69 3.34 3.47
C ASP A 54 5.66 2.82 4.94
N PRO A 55 6.64 3.18 5.79
CA PRO A 55 6.67 2.73 7.19
C PRO A 55 5.46 3.17 8.03
N ALA A 56 4.88 4.35 7.75
CA ALA A 56 3.69 4.82 8.44
C ALA A 56 2.44 4.06 7.97
N ALA A 57 2.36 3.72 6.68
CA ALA A 57 1.34 2.81 6.17
C ALA A 57 1.39 1.44 6.85
N ARG A 58 2.59 0.84 6.94
CA ARG A 58 2.80 -0.45 7.60
C ARG A 58 2.28 -0.46 9.03
N ARG A 59 2.62 0.55 9.83
CA ARG A 59 2.15 0.68 11.23
C ARG A 59 0.64 0.75 11.38
N LEU A 60 -0.05 1.30 10.39
CA LEU A 60 -1.51 1.40 10.41
C LEU A 60 -2.21 0.11 9.97
N LEU A 61 -1.54 -0.70 9.14
CA LEU A 61 -2.10 -1.93 8.56
C LEU A 61 -1.78 -3.18 9.38
N GLU A 62 -0.63 -3.23 10.05
CA GLU A 62 -0.27 -4.34 10.95
C GLU A 62 -1.41 -4.72 11.93
N PRO A 63 -2.07 -3.78 12.63
CA PRO A 63 -3.17 -4.12 13.54
C PRO A 63 -4.48 -4.54 12.82
N THR A 64 -4.61 -4.33 11.51
CA THR A 64 -5.82 -4.69 10.75
C THR A 64 -5.78 -6.13 10.22
N GLY A 65 -4.79 -6.93 10.63
CA GLY A 65 -4.57 -8.28 10.09
C GLY A 65 -4.05 -8.28 8.65
N TRP A 66 -3.53 -7.14 8.17
CA TRP A 66 -2.92 -7.05 6.86
C TRP A 66 -1.72 -7.99 6.76
N ARG A 67 -1.68 -8.80 5.70
CA ARG A 67 -0.51 -9.60 5.36
C ARG A 67 0.39 -8.76 4.46
N ALA A 68 1.50 -8.31 5.04
CA ALA A 68 2.54 -7.67 4.27
C ALA A 68 3.05 -8.64 3.18
N PRO A 69 3.21 -8.18 1.93
CA PRO A 69 3.93 -8.95 0.92
C PRO A 69 5.39 -9.15 1.33
N ASP A 70 6.03 -10.18 0.77
CA ASP A 70 7.43 -10.49 1.04
C ASP A 70 8.31 -9.25 0.76
N PRO A 71 9.03 -8.71 1.77
CA PRO A 71 9.81 -7.49 1.63
C PRO A 71 10.91 -7.59 0.55
N ASP A 72 11.48 -8.78 0.33
CA ASP A 72 12.48 -9.02 -0.72
C ASP A 72 11.83 -9.42 -2.05
N GLY A 73 10.52 -9.68 -2.03
CA GLY A 73 9.72 -9.98 -3.20
C GLY A 73 9.54 -8.77 -4.10
N TYR A 74 9.42 -9.04 -5.39
CA TYR A 74 8.99 -8.06 -6.37
C TYR A 74 7.47 -8.12 -6.55
N PRO A 75 6.82 -7.01 -6.94
CA PRO A 75 5.41 -7.04 -7.31
C PRO A 75 5.24 -7.86 -8.60
N THR A 76 4.68 -9.08 -8.47
CA THR A 76 4.35 -9.99 -9.58
C THR A 76 2.86 -10.01 -9.83
#